data_AF-A0ABD0PZW9-F1
#
_entry.id   AF-A0ABD0PZW9-F1
#
_cell.length_a   1.000
_cell.length_b   1.000
_cell.length_c   1.000
_cell.angle_alpha   90.00
_cell.angle_beta   90.00
_cell.angle_gamma   90.00
#
_symmetry.space_group_name_H-M   'P 1'
#
loop_
_entity.id
_entity.type
_entity.pdbx_description
1 polymer ?
#
loop_
_entity_poly.entity_id
_entity_poly.type
_entity_poly.pdbx_seq_one_letter_code
_entity_poly.pdbx_strand_id
1 'polypeptide(L)' 'LRELVLDRNRIKSLSENSFCGQGILLDLHLAENRIRELNHLQPLSELRRLFLDMNKIQ' A
#
# COMPACT_ATOMS: atom_id res chain seq x y z
N LEU A 1 6.22 -11.57 5.35
CA LEU A 1 6.75 -10.21 5.64
C LEU A 1 5.82 -9.56 6.65
N ARG A 2 6.34 -8.80 7.62
CA ARG A 2 5.52 -7.95 8.51
C ARG A 2 5.53 -6.49 8.06
N GLU A 3 6.50 -6.10 7.25
CA GLU A 3 6.69 -4.75 6.73
C GLU A 3 6.99 -4.84 5.24
N LEU A 4 6.38 -3.96 4.43
CA LEU A 4 6.61 -3.83 3.00
C LEU A 4 6.86 -2.36 2.67
N VAL A 5 8.05 -2.07 2.15
CA VAL A 5 8.46 -0.71 1.77
C VAL A 5 8.47 -0.58 0.26
N LEU A 6 7.61 0.30 -0.25
CA LEU A 6 7.44 0.63 -1.67
C LEU A 6 7.57 2.14 -1.91
N ASP A 7 8.22 2.84 -1.00
CA ASP A 7 8.44 4.28 -1.10
C ASP A 7 9.22 4.67 -2.36
N ARG A 8 8.97 5.90 -2.84
CA ARG A 8 9.68 6.50 -3.99
C ARG A 8 9.57 5.72 -5.29
N ASN A 9 8.46 5.01 -5.46
CA ASN A 9 8.13 4.35 -6.71
C ASN A 9 7.19 5.22 -7.56
N ARG A 10 6.77 4.68 -8.70
CA ARG A 10 5.83 5.34 -9.62
C ARG A 10 4.47 4.64 -9.62
N ILE A 11 4.08 4.06 -8.49
CA ILE A 11 2.82 3.33 -8.34
C ILE A 11 1.67 4.31 -8.49
N LYS A 12 0.78 4.06 -9.45
CA LYS A 12 -0.39 4.90 -9.75
C LYS A 12 -1.68 4.30 -9.20
N SER A 13 -1.75 2.98 -9.16
CA SER A 13 -2.89 2.20 -8.70
C SER A 13 -2.40 0.88 -8.15
N LEU A 14 -3.19 0.33 -7.23
CA LEU A 14 -3.06 -1.02 -6.71
C LEU A 14 -4.04 -1.89 -7.49
N SER A 15 -3.69 -3.16 -7.71
CA SER A 15 -4.58 -4.15 -8.34
C SER A 15 -5.18 -5.09 -7.30
N GLU A 16 -6.30 -5.75 -7.63
CA GLU A 16 -6.98 -6.73 -6.75
C GLU A 16 -6.02 -7.76 -6.14
N ASN A 17 -5.02 -8.18 -6.91
CA ASN A 17 -4.09 -9.23 -6.51
C ASN A 17 -2.76 -8.69 -5.96
N SER A 18 -2.59 -7.37 -5.83
CA SER A 18 -1.33 -6.77 -5.35
C SER A 18 -0.92 -7.26 -3.96
N PHE A 19 -1.90 -7.55 -3.10
CA PHE A 19 -1.68 -7.98 -1.71
C PHE A 19 -2.30 -9.34 -1.39
N CYS A 20 -2.61 -10.14 -2.40
CA CYS A 20 -3.17 -11.47 -2.17
C CYS A 20 -2.20 -12.33 -1.34
N GLY A 21 -2.69 -12.92 -0.25
CA GLY A 21 -1.86 -13.69 0.69
C GLY A 21 -0.99 -12.87 1.64
N GLN A 22 -1.08 -11.53 1.64
CA GLN A 22 -0.31 -10.65 2.52
C GLN A 22 -1.06 -10.23 3.81
N GLY A 23 -2.00 -11.06 4.29
CA GLY A 23 -2.83 -10.73 5.47
C GLY A 23 -2.06 -10.51 6.77
N ILE A 24 -0.81 -10.98 6.86
CA ILE A 24 0.06 -10.80 8.03
C ILE A 24 0.91 -9.52 7.99
N LEU A 25 0.76 -8.69 6.95
CA LEU A 25 1.48 -7.43 6.83
C LEU A 25 0.97 -6.44 7.89
N LEU A 26 1.89 -5.86 8.65
CA LEU A 26 1.61 -4.88 9.70
C LEU A 26 1.89 -3.46 9.22
N ASP A 27 2.95 -3.26 8.45
CA ASP A 27 3.41 -1.94 8.01
C ASP A 27 3.54 -1.90 6.49
N LEU A 28 2.88 -0.94 5.83
CA LEU A 28 2.95 -0.71 4.39
C LEU A 28 3.39 0.72 4.11
N HIS A 29 4.55 0.87 3.48
CA HIS A 29 5.07 2.17 3.09
C HIS A 29 4.88 2.37 1.59
N LEU A 30 4.11 3.39 1.22
CA LEU A 30 3.79 3.79 -0.14
C LEU A 30 4.06 5.29 -0.35
N ALA A 31 4.89 5.91 0.49
CA ALA A 31 5.23 7.32 0.40
C ALA A 31 5.93 7.66 -0.93
N GLU A 32 5.79 8.91 -1.38
CA GLU A 32 6.41 9.43 -2.60
C GLU A 32 6.04 8.63 -3.87
N ASN A 33 4.79 8.15 -3.95
CA ASN A 33 4.23 7.49 -5.13
C ASN A 33 3.26 8.43 -5.89
N ARG A 34 2.44 7.87 -6.79
CA ARG A 34 1.46 8.63 -7.60
C ARG A 34 0.06 8.05 -7.46
N ILE A 35 -0.23 7.44 -6.31
CA ILE A 35 -1.52 6.80 -6.03
C ILE A 35 -2.58 7.88 -5.95
N ARG A 36 -3.70 7.66 -6.66
CA ARG A 36 -4.86 8.54 -6.65
C ARG A 36 -6.01 7.98 -5.81
N GLU A 37 -6.13 6.65 -5.78
CA GLU A 37 -7.18 5.93 -5.09
C GLU A 37 -6.60 4.74 -4.34
N LEU A 38 -7.09 4.51 -3.12
CA LEU A 38 -6.70 3.39 -2.27
C LEU A 38 -7.73 2.27 -2.39
N ASN A 39 -7.60 1.50 -3.46
CA ASN A 39 -8.42 0.31 -3.69
C ASN A 39 -7.61 -0.96 -3.39
N HIS A 40 -8.31 -2.07 -3.13
CA HIS A 40 -7.72 -3.40 -3.01
C HIS A 40 -6.78 -3.64 -1.81
N LEU A 41 -6.97 -2.90 -0.72
CA LEU A 41 -6.26 -3.13 0.55
C LEU A 41 -6.95 -4.17 1.46
N GLN A 42 -8.13 -4.68 1.07
CA GLN A 42 -8.88 -5.65 1.87
C GLN A 42 -8.10 -6.91 2.29
N PRO A 43 -7.17 -7.46 1.48
CA PRO A 43 -6.38 -8.61 1.89
C PRO A 43 -5.43 -8.35 3.06
N LEU A 44 -5.13 -7.09 3.40
CA LEU A 44 -4.19 -6.68 4.45
C LEU A 44 -4.89 -6.60 5.82
N SER A 45 -5.44 -7.72 6.29
CA SER A 45 -6.28 -7.77 7.51
C SER A 45 -5.57 -7.33 8.80
N GLU A 46 -4.27 -7.56 8.91
CA GLU A 46 -3.47 -7.21 10.10
C GLU A 46 -2.74 -5.85 9.97
N LEU A 47 -3.05 -5.05 8.94
CA LEU A 47 -2.33 -3.79 8.70
C LEU A 47 -2.57 -2.79 9.83
N ARG A 48 -1.48 -2.27 10.38
CA ARG A 48 -1.47 -1.31 11.50
C ARG A 48 -0.99 0.06 11.08
N ARG A 49 -0.01 0.13 10.16
CA ARG A 49 0.56 1.39 9.68
C ARG A 49 0.56 1.43 8.16
N LEU A 50 0.11 2.55 7.62
CA LEU A 50 0.04 2.82 6.20
C LEU A 50 0.62 4.21 5.95
N PHE A 51 1.76 4.29 5.27
CA PHE A 51 2.42 5.54 4.92
C PHE A 51 2.10 5.91 3.48
N LEU A 52 1.51 7.08 3.28
CA LEU A 52 1.01 7.54 1.98
C LEU A 52 1.44 8.96 1.64
N ASP A 53 2.39 9.51 2.40
CA ASP A 53 2.89 10.85 2.21
C ASP A 53 3.33 11.08 0.76
N MET A 54 3.13 12.31 0.25
CA MET A 54 3.56 12.68 -1.10
C MET A 54 2.94 11.82 -2.24
N ASN A 55 1.74 11.27 -2.04
CA ASN A 55 0.90 10.73 -3.10
C ASN A 55 -0.05 11.79 -3.70
N LYS A 56 -0.88 11.38 -4.67
CA LYS A 56 -1.87 12.24 -5.34
C LYS A 56 -3.30 11.83 -5.00
N ILE A 57 -3.52 11.42 -3.74
CA ILE A 57 -4.82 10.97 -3.24
C ILE A 57 -5.75 12.19 -3.22
N GLN A 58 -6.92 12.06 -3.82
CA GLN A 58 -7.92 13.11 -3.92
C GLN A 58 -9.19 12.71 -3.18
#